data_AF-A0A970PRQ3-F1
#
_entry.id   AF-A0A970PRQ3-F1
#
_cell.length_a   1.000
_cell.length_b   1.000
_cell.length_c   1.000
_cell.angle_alpha   90.00
_cell.angle_beta   90.00
_cell.angle_gamma   90.00
#
_symmetry.space_group_name_H-M   'P 1'
#
loop_
_entity.id
_entity.type
_entity.pdbx_description
1 polymer ?
#
loop_
_entity_poly.entity_id
_entity_poly.type
_entity_poly.pdbx_seq_one_letter_code
_entity_poly.pdbx_strand_id
1 'polypeptide(L)'
;KKSGGFFGSGESTGSMGVVTINMPRIAFQAADEDDFYRRLDRMMDIAARSLKIKRDIISRLLEEGLYPYTRHYLGNFDNHFSTIGLVGMNEATLNAKWIKQDLTHDNAQHFTAQVLDHMRNRLSDYQEQYGDLYNLEATPAESTSYRLAKHDVKRFPEIITAAKDAGTPYYTNSSHLPVGFSEDMFSALDIQDKLQQKYTSGTVFHAFLGEKLPDWQSAAALVKLIAENYGLPYYTLSPTYSVCQDHGYIAGEHFLCNQCGKPAEVYSRITGYYRPVRNWNAGKTQEYKERTEYVPAASHLPGSNKASAISPLDAIKETAKGGEHLLFVSPTCPNCRVAMMLLDKAGIAYRKLHAQEEKETTLRYEIKQAPTLAVTNGGVTQKYVGVSEIKRFLQTQQVTA
;
A
#
# COMPACT_ATOMS: atom_id res chain seq x y z
N LYS A 1 -17.24 -13.55 23.01
CA LYS A 1 -16.93 -13.83 21.59
C LYS A 1 -15.47 -13.47 21.36
N LYS A 2 -14.63 -14.39 20.87
CA LYS A 2 -13.23 -14.08 20.55
C LYS A 2 -13.25 -13.04 19.42
N SER A 3 -12.87 -11.81 19.74
CA SER A 3 -12.70 -10.73 18.76
C SER A 3 -11.51 -11.07 17.87
N GLY A 4 -11.71 -11.02 16.55
CA GLY A 4 -10.62 -11.15 15.58
C GLY A 4 -9.54 -10.09 15.80
N GLY A 5 -8.31 -10.40 15.38
CA GLY A 5 -7.21 -9.44 15.44
C GLY A 5 -7.49 -8.22 14.58
N PHE A 6 -6.85 -7.09 14.92
CA PHE A 6 -6.91 -5.84 14.15
C PHE A 6 -6.39 -6.00 12.69
N PHE A 7 -5.66 -7.09 12.40
CA PHE A 7 -5.12 -7.44 11.08
C PHE A 7 -5.29 -8.93 10.81
N GLY A 8 -5.81 -9.25 9.63
CA GLY A 8 -6.04 -10.62 9.20
C GLY A 8 -7.23 -11.29 9.90
N SER A 9 -7.62 -12.44 9.38
CA SER A 9 -8.53 -13.31 10.10
C SER A 9 -7.82 -13.72 11.40
N GLY A 10 -8.38 -13.38 12.57
CA GLY A 10 -7.95 -13.94 13.85
C GLY A 10 -7.86 -15.47 13.82
N GLU A 11 -7.21 -16.07 14.81
CA GLU A 11 -7.13 -17.54 14.87
C GLU A 11 -8.54 -18.17 14.75
N SER A 12 -8.70 -19.09 13.80
CA SER A 12 -9.96 -19.78 13.49
C SER A 12 -11.14 -18.89 13.01
N THR A 13 -10.87 -17.77 12.34
CA THR A 13 -11.88 -17.01 11.56
C THR A 13 -11.56 -17.01 10.06
N GLY A 14 -12.51 -16.57 9.24
CA GLY A 14 -12.43 -16.54 7.79
C GLY A 14 -13.75 -16.04 7.21
N SER A 15 -14.00 -16.31 5.93
CA SER A 15 -15.27 -15.98 5.28
C SER A 15 -15.89 -17.21 4.62
N MET A 16 -17.20 -17.42 4.82
CA MET A 16 -18.00 -18.45 4.16
C MET A 16 -18.16 -18.19 2.67
N GLY A 17 -17.99 -16.93 2.26
CA GLY A 17 -18.10 -16.51 0.88
C GLY A 17 -18.22 -14.99 0.78
N VAL A 18 -17.89 -14.51 -0.41
CA VAL A 18 -17.97 -13.10 -0.77
C VAL A 18 -19.00 -12.92 -1.88
N VAL A 19 -19.91 -11.96 -1.71
CA VAL A 19 -20.77 -11.45 -2.79
C VAL A 19 -20.44 -9.97 -3.00
N THR A 20 -19.99 -9.62 -4.21
CA THR A 20 -19.62 -8.24 -4.57
C THR A 20 -20.74 -7.54 -5.31
N ILE A 21 -21.14 -6.36 -4.82
CA ILE A 21 -22.16 -5.51 -5.43
C ILE A 21 -21.53 -4.60 -6.49
N ASN A 22 -22.18 -4.54 -7.65
CA ASN A 22 -21.78 -3.69 -8.79
C ASN A 22 -22.38 -2.28 -8.61
N MET A 23 -21.63 -1.39 -7.96
CA MET A 23 -22.10 -0.04 -7.62
C MET A 23 -22.34 0.84 -8.85
N PRO A 24 -21.47 0.85 -9.88
CA PRO A 24 -21.70 1.61 -11.12
C PRO A 24 -23.03 1.31 -11.78
N ARG A 25 -23.40 0.02 -11.86
CA ARG A 25 -24.68 -0.38 -12.44
C ARG A 25 -25.88 0.15 -11.65
N ILE A 26 -25.81 0.12 -10.32
CA ILE A 26 -26.90 0.64 -9.47
C ILE A 26 -27.07 2.14 -9.74
N ALA A 27 -25.98 2.90 -9.69
CA ALA A 27 -26.00 4.34 -9.92
C ALA A 27 -26.49 4.72 -11.32
N PHE A 28 -26.00 4.05 -12.36
CA PHE A 28 -26.42 4.29 -13.75
C PHE A 28 -27.93 4.08 -13.95
N GLN A 29 -28.49 3.04 -13.33
CA GLN A 29 -29.91 2.70 -13.46
C GLN A 29 -30.83 3.53 -12.56
N ALA A 30 -30.30 4.18 -11.53
CA ALA A 30 -31.09 4.93 -10.59
C ALA A 30 -31.66 6.22 -11.22
N ALA A 31 -32.88 6.59 -10.83
CA ALA A 31 -33.44 7.89 -11.18
C ALA A 31 -32.80 9.02 -10.36
N ASP A 32 -32.65 8.77 -9.06
CA ASP A 32 -32.19 9.68 -8.02
C ASP A 32 -31.52 8.88 -6.89
N GLU A 33 -31.09 9.58 -5.85
CA GLU A 33 -30.42 9.00 -4.68
C GLU A 33 -31.30 8.00 -3.92
N ASP A 34 -32.60 8.27 -3.77
CA ASP A 34 -33.53 7.37 -3.09
C ASP A 34 -33.71 6.05 -3.87
N ASP A 35 -33.84 6.12 -5.21
CA ASP A 35 -33.88 4.91 -6.05
C ASP A 35 -32.56 4.13 -5.99
N PHE A 36 -31.41 4.81 -5.85
CA PHE A 36 -30.13 4.15 -5.62
C PHE A 36 -30.14 3.32 -4.33
N TYR A 37 -30.54 3.90 -3.20
CA TYR A 37 -30.56 3.20 -1.92
C TYR A 37 -31.55 2.03 -1.94
N ARG A 38 -32.75 2.20 -2.50
CA ARG A 38 -33.70 1.08 -2.65
C ARG A 38 -33.14 -0.07 -3.49
N ARG A 39 -32.39 0.23 -4.55
CA ARG A 39 -31.75 -0.79 -5.39
C ARG A 39 -30.59 -1.46 -4.67
N LEU A 40 -29.79 -0.69 -3.93
CA LEU A 40 -28.71 -1.20 -3.09
C LEU A 40 -29.26 -2.15 -2.03
N ASP A 41 -30.31 -1.76 -1.31
CA ASP A 41 -30.97 -2.61 -0.31
C ASP A 41 -31.42 -3.93 -0.90
N ARG A 42 -32.11 -3.87 -2.05
CA ARG A 42 -32.53 -5.09 -2.76
C ARG A 42 -31.35 -6.00 -3.09
N MET A 43 -30.21 -5.44 -3.52
CA MET A 43 -29.02 -6.25 -3.83
C MET A 43 -28.37 -6.81 -2.56
N MET A 44 -28.31 -6.04 -1.47
CA MET A 44 -27.81 -6.49 -0.19
C MET A 44 -28.68 -7.60 0.41
N ASP A 45 -30.01 -7.50 0.32
CA ASP A 45 -30.95 -8.54 0.79
C ASP A 45 -30.76 -9.86 0.03
N ILE A 46 -30.51 -9.78 -1.28
CA ILE A 46 -30.22 -10.95 -2.11
C ILE A 46 -28.86 -11.55 -1.72
N ALA A 47 -27.84 -10.71 -1.54
CA ALA A 47 -26.50 -11.14 -1.16
C ALA A 47 -26.51 -11.84 0.22
N ALA A 48 -27.16 -11.24 1.22
CA ALA A 48 -27.27 -11.79 2.56
C ALA A 48 -27.98 -13.15 2.56
N ARG A 49 -29.14 -13.25 1.90
CA ARG A 49 -29.86 -14.54 1.76
C ARG A 49 -29.02 -15.59 1.03
N SER A 50 -28.32 -15.22 -0.04
CA SER A 50 -27.45 -16.15 -0.77
C SER A 50 -26.31 -16.67 0.11
N LEU A 51 -25.70 -15.80 0.91
CA LEU A 51 -24.62 -16.17 1.83
C LEU A 51 -25.14 -17.05 2.98
N LYS A 52 -26.34 -16.78 3.50
CA LYS A 52 -27.00 -17.62 4.50
C LYS A 52 -27.22 -19.04 3.97
N ILE A 53 -27.84 -19.18 2.80
CA ILE A 53 -28.06 -20.49 2.17
C ILE A 53 -26.73 -21.25 1.99
N LYS A 54 -25.69 -20.55 1.50
CA LYS A 54 -24.37 -21.16 1.34
C LYS A 54 -23.78 -21.63 2.67
N ARG A 55 -23.88 -20.81 3.72
CA ARG A 55 -23.40 -21.15 5.07
C ARG A 55 -24.10 -22.39 5.59
N ASP A 56 -25.43 -22.43 5.54
CA ASP A 56 -26.22 -23.54 6.07
C ASP A 56 -25.86 -24.87 5.37
N ILE A 57 -25.68 -24.84 4.04
CA ILE A 57 -25.24 -26.02 3.28
C ILE A 57 -23.84 -26.46 3.70
N ILE A 58 -22.87 -25.55 3.76
CA ILE A 58 -21.48 -25.90 4.08
C ILE A 58 -21.35 -26.40 5.52
N SER A 59 -22.07 -25.79 6.47
CA SER A 59 -22.12 -26.23 7.86
C SER A 59 -22.72 -27.64 7.98
N ARG A 60 -23.82 -27.93 7.29
CA ARG A 60 -24.39 -29.29 7.26
C ARG A 60 -23.40 -30.32 6.71
N LEU A 61 -22.72 -30.00 5.61
CA LEU A 61 -21.72 -30.90 5.02
C LEU A 61 -20.51 -31.13 5.94
N LEU A 62 -20.11 -30.12 6.73
CA LEU A 62 -19.09 -30.27 7.78
C LEU A 62 -19.54 -31.27 8.86
N GLU A 63 -20.79 -31.16 9.31
CA GLU A 63 -21.40 -32.04 10.31
C GLU A 63 -21.55 -33.48 9.81
N GLU A 64 -21.90 -33.65 8.53
CA GLU A 64 -22.00 -34.95 7.83
C GLU A 64 -20.61 -35.57 7.52
N GLY A 65 -19.51 -34.87 7.80
CA GLY A 65 -18.16 -35.41 7.72
C GLY A 65 -17.45 -35.19 6.38
N LEU A 66 -17.96 -34.33 5.50
CA LEU A 66 -17.33 -34.06 4.19
C LEU A 66 -15.99 -33.33 4.30
N TYR A 67 -15.76 -32.58 5.39
CA TYR A 67 -14.53 -31.81 5.62
C TYR A 67 -13.83 -32.23 6.92
N PRO A 68 -13.27 -33.44 7.00
CA PRO A 68 -12.76 -34.01 8.24
C PRO A 68 -11.60 -33.19 8.85
N TYR A 69 -10.68 -32.70 8.01
CA TYR A 69 -9.58 -31.85 8.48
C TYR A 69 -10.06 -30.48 8.95
N THR A 70 -10.96 -29.84 8.19
CA THR A 70 -11.55 -28.55 8.58
C THR A 70 -12.28 -28.66 9.91
N ARG A 71 -13.07 -29.72 10.10
CA ARG A 71 -13.76 -29.97 11.36
C ARG A 71 -12.78 -30.20 12.52
N HIS A 72 -11.69 -30.93 12.28
CA HIS A 72 -10.68 -31.16 13.30
C HIS A 72 -10.02 -29.86 13.79
N TYR A 73 -9.63 -28.97 12.86
CA TYR A 73 -8.90 -27.75 13.21
C TYR A 73 -9.78 -26.55 13.57
N LEU A 74 -10.93 -26.39 12.92
CA LEU A 74 -11.83 -25.24 13.12
C LEU A 74 -13.04 -25.57 13.99
N GLY A 75 -13.46 -26.84 14.06
CA GLY A 75 -14.66 -27.27 14.77
C GLY A 75 -15.95 -26.92 14.02
N ASN A 76 -16.22 -25.62 13.89
CA ASN A 76 -17.40 -25.07 13.22
C ASN A 76 -17.08 -23.74 12.49
N PHE A 77 -18.10 -23.11 11.92
CA PHE A 77 -17.97 -21.86 11.17
C PHE A 77 -18.61 -20.64 11.88
N ASP A 78 -18.90 -20.72 13.18
CA ASP A 78 -19.61 -19.67 13.92
C ASP A 78 -18.81 -18.35 13.95
N ASN A 79 -17.48 -18.47 13.95
CA ASN A 79 -16.58 -17.32 13.91
C ASN A 79 -16.25 -16.84 12.49
N HIS A 80 -16.80 -17.45 11.43
CA HIS A 80 -16.56 -17.03 10.05
C HIS A 80 -17.60 -15.99 9.61
N PHE A 81 -17.19 -15.04 8.79
CA PHE A 81 -18.05 -13.99 8.26
C PHE A 81 -18.78 -14.43 6.98
N SER A 82 -19.93 -13.82 6.74
CA SER A 82 -20.61 -13.76 5.45
C SER A 82 -20.29 -12.41 4.84
N THR A 83 -19.49 -12.38 3.78
CA THR A 83 -18.89 -11.12 3.30
C THR A 83 -19.68 -10.53 2.16
N ILE A 84 -20.13 -9.29 2.35
CA ILE A 84 -20.67 -8.46 1.28
C ILE A 84 -19.62 -7.41 0.95
N GLY A 85 -19.19 -7.39 -0.31
CA GLY A 85 -18.23 -6.41 -0.80
C GLY A 85 -18.84 -5.54 -1.89
N LEU A 86 -18.06 -4.59 -2.36
CA LEU A 86 -18.46 -3.67 -3.43
C LEU A 86 -17.28 -3.38 -4.36
N VAL A 87 -17.59 -2.88 -5.55
CA VAL A 87 -16.60 -2.40 -6.52
C VAL A 87 -17.12 -1.18 -7.26
N GLY A 88 -16.22 -0.27 -7.62
CA GLY A 88 -16.49 0.82 -8.56
C GLY A 88 -17.22 2.01 -7.95
N MET A 89 -16.99 2.39 -6.70
CA MET A 89 -17.63 3.62 -6.17
C MET A 89 -17.23 4.87 -6.95
N ASN A 90 -15.99 4.93 -7.45
CA ASN A 90 -15.55 6.02 -8.31
C ASN A 90 -16.43 6.16 -9.56
N GLU A 91 -16.70 5.05 -10.25
CA GLU A 91 -17.58 5.07 -11.42
C GLU A 91 -19.06 5.17 -11.01
N ALA A 92 -19.44 4.72 -9.82
CA ALA A 92 -20.79 4.92 -9.32
C ALA A 92 -21.12 6.41 -9.14
N THR A 93 -20.21 7.20 -8.58
CA THR A 93 -20.42 8.65 -8.42
C THR A 93 -20.40 9.38 -9.75
N LEU A 94 -19.61 8.92 -10.73
CA LEU A 94 -19.66 9.43 -12.11
C LEU A 94 -21.00 9.13 -12.81
N ASN A 95 -21.53 7.92 -12.65
CA ASN A 95 -22.79 7.50 -13.26
C ASN A 95 -24.04 8.01 -12.50
N ALA A 96 -23.90 8.41 -11.24
CA ALA A 96 -24.99 8.96 -10.44
C ALA A 96 -25.43 10.33 -10.99
N LYS A 97 -26.68 10.42 -11.45
CA LYS A 97 -27.22 11.61 -12.12
C LYS A 97 -27.22 12.87 -11.24
N TRP A 98 -27.21 12.70 -9.92
CA TRP A 98 -27.19 13.75 -8.91
C TRP A 98 -25.79 14.13 -8.42
N ILE A 99 -24.73 13.37 -8.78
CA ILE A 99 -23.34 13.64 -8.38
C ILE A 99 -22.49 14.03 -9.60
N LYS A 100 -22.36 13.15 -10.60
CA LYS A 100 -21.58 13.35 -11.84
C LYS A 100 -20.12 13.78 -11.63
N GLN A 101 -19.52 13.37 -10.51
CA GLN A 101 -18.16 13.68 -10.13
C GLN A 101 -17.46 12.40 -9.65
N ASP A 102 -16.15 12.31 -9.87
CA ASP A 102 -15.33 11.22 -9.36
C ASP A 102 -14.98 11.40 -7.88
N LEU A 103 -14.31 10.42 -7.27
CA LEU A 103 -13.97 10.45 -5.85
C LEU A 103 -12.94 11.51 -5.44
N THR A 104 -12.42 12.30 -6.38
CA THR A 104 -11.52 13.42 -6.08
C THR A 104 -12.29 14.64 -5.53
N HIS A 105 -13.62 14.64 -5.65
CA HIS A 105 -14.50 15.74 -5.24
C HIS A 105 -15.23 15.43 -3.92
N ASP A 106 -15.35 16.45 -3.05
CA ASP A 106 -15.97 16.32 -1.73
C ASP A 106 -17.39 15.74 -1.75
N ASN A 107 -18.22 16.13 -2.72
CA ASN A 107 -19.59 15.61 -2.84
C ASN A 107 -19.62 14.10 -3.09
N ALA A 108 -18.72 13.61 -3.96
CA ALA A 108 -18.60 12.17 -4.25
C ALA A 108 -18.04 11.40 -3.05
N GLN A 109 -17.10 12.00 -2.31
CA GLN A 109 -16.56 11.43 -1.07
C GLN A 109 -17.65 11.32 0.01
N HIS A 110 -18.46 12.38 0.20
CA HIS A 110 -19.54 12.39 1.17
C HIS A 110 -20.59 11.33 0.86
N PHE A 111 -21.07 11.28 -0.39
CA PHE A 111 -22.00 10.25 -0.84
C PHE A 111 -21.42 8.84 -0.61
N THR A 112 -20.16 8.62 -0.97
CA THR A 112 -19.52 7.31 -0.78
C THR A 112 -19.43 6.93 0.70
N ALA A 113 -19.10 7.87 1.58
CA ALA A 113 -19.11 7.67 3.02
C ALA A 113 -20.51 7.26 3.53
N GLN A 114 -21.57 7.95 3.08
CA GLN A 114 -22.95 7.62 3.43
C GLN A 114 -23.36 6.24 2.93
N VAL A 115 -22.97 5.87 1.70
CA VAL A 115 -23.22 4.54 1.15
C VAL A 115 -22.54 3.45 1.98
N LEU A 116 -21.27 3.64 2.36
CA LEU A 116 -20.54 2.68 3.20
C LEU A 116 -21.19 2.55 4.58
N ASP A 117 -21.59 3.65 5.22
CA ASP A 117 -22.27 3.61 6.52
C ASP A 117 -23.65 2.93 6.42
N HIS A 118 -24.41 3.21 5.36
CA HIS A 118 -25.67 2.54 5.08
C HIS A 118 -25.49 1.03 4.95
N MET A 119 -24.49 0.60 4.16
CA MET A 119 -24.18 -0.82 4.02
C MET A 119 -23.83 -1.44 5.37
N ARG A 120 -23.01 -0.79 6.21
CA ARG A 120 -22.67 -1.31 7.55
C ARG A 120 -23.90 -1.49 8.44
N ASN A 121 -24.83 -0.54 8.41
CA ASN A 121 -26.08 -0.64 9.18
C ASN A 121 -26.90 -1.85 8.73
N ARG A 122 -27.07 -2.03 7.41
CA ARG A 122 -27.75 -3.20 6.84
C ARG A 122 -27.07 -4.51 7.25
N LEU A 123 -25.74 -4.55 7.30
CA LEU A 123 -25.03 -5.73 7.80
C LEU A 123 -25.38 -6.04 9.26
N SER A 124 -25.51 -5.03 10.11
CA SER A 124 -25.95 -5.22 11.50
C SER A 124 -27.34 -5.86 11.56
N ASP A 125 -28.29 -5.37 10.76
CA ASP A 125 -29.64 -5.95 10.66
C ASP A 125 -29.58 -7.44 10.28
N TYR A 126 -28.73 -7.81 9.32
CA TYR A 126 -28.57 -9.21 8.90
C TYR A 126 -27.94 -10.08 9.99
N GLN A 127 -27.04 -9.53 10.81
CA GLN A 127 -26.48 -10.28 11.94
C GLN A 127 -27.56 -10.61 12.98
N GLU A 128 -28.47 -9.68 13.27
CA GLU A 128 -29.61 -9.92 14.16
C GLU A 128 -30.61 -10.89 13.53
N GLN A 129 -30.91 -10.71 12.23
CA GLN A 129 -31.90 -11.51 11.52
C GLN A 129 -31.47 -12.98 11.35
N TYR A 130 -30.22 -13.23 10.98
CA TYR A 130 -29.73 -14.58 10.64
C TYR A 130 -28.93 -15.25 11.76
N GLY A 131 -28.50 -14.49 12.78
CA GLY A 131 -27.64 -15.00 13.86
C GLY A 131 -26.19 -15.27 13.44
N ASP A 132 -25.79 -14.85 12.23
CA ASP A 132 -24.47 -15.07 11.65
C ASP A 132 -23.65 -13.78 11.58
N LEU A 133 -22.33 -13.87 11.54
CA LEU A 133 -21.47 -12.70 11.36
C LEU A 133 -21.49 -12.22 9.90
N TYR A 134 -21.62 -10.91 9.70
CA TYR A 134 -21.54 -10.27 8.39
C TYR A 134 -20.51 -9.12 8.41
N ASN A 135 -19.76 -8.96 7.32
CA ASN A 135 -18.78 -7.88 7.21
C ASN A 135 -18.78 -7.22 5.83
N LEU A 136 -18.25 -5.98 5.82
CA LEU A 136 -18.09 -5.16 4.63
C LEU A 136 -16.64 -5.25 4.17
N GLU A 137 -16.43 -5.61 2.90
CA GLU A 137 -15.09 -5.77 2.32
C GLU A 137 -14.89 -4.84 1.11
N ALA A 138 -13.72 -4.21 1.06
CA ALA A 138 -13.22 -3.57 -0.14
C ALA A 138 -12.71 -4.67 -1.08
N THR A 139 -13.61 -5.22 -1.90
CA THR A 139 -13.31 -6.36 -2.77
C THR A 139 -12.06 -6.08 -3.65
N PRO A 140 -11.00 -6.93 -3.58
CA PRO A 140 -9.81 -6.79 -4.43
C PRO A 140 -10.11 -6.82 -5.93
N ALA A 141 -11.23 -7.44 -6.32
CA ALA A 141 -11.86 -7.35 -7.63
C ALA A 141 -10.94 -7.64 -8.83
N GLU A 142 -9.91 -8.49 -8.69
CA GLU A 142 -8.91 -8.75 -9.74
C GLU A 142 -9.55 -9.06 -11.10
N SER A 143 -10.47 -10.03 -11.13
CA SER A 143 -11.26 -10.38 -12.32
C SER A 143 -12.63 -9.70 -12.33
N THR A 144 -13.23 -9.46 -11.17
CA THR A 144 -14.57 -8.88 -11.02
C THR A 144 -14.66 -7.47 -11.60
N SER A 145 -13.64 -6.64 -11.41
CA SER A 145 -13.56 -5.28 -11.95
C SER A 145 -13.76 -5.26 -13.47
N TYR A 146 -12.92 -6.02 -14.19
CA TYR A 146 -13.01 -6.16 -15.65
C TYR A 146 -14.32 -6.83 -16.09
N ARG A 147 -14.68 -7.94 -15.44
CA ARG A 147 -15.84 -8.76 -15.85
C ARG A 147 -17.14 -7.96 -15.77
N LEU A 148 -17.37 -7.23 -14.68
CA LEU A 148 -18.59 -6.45 -14.50
C LEU A 148 -18.65 -5.30 -15.50
N ALA A 149 -17.58 -4.52 -15.62
CA ALA A 149 -17.50 -3.41 -16.58
C ALA A 149 -17.73 -3.88 -18.03
N LYS A 150 -17.13 -5.00 -18.44
CA LYS A 150 -17.35 -5.59 -19.77
C LYS A 150 -18.82 -5.95 -20.03
N HIS A 151 -19.49 -6.56 -19.05
CA HIS A 151 -20.91 -6.91 -19.19
C HIS A 151 -21.79 -5.67 -19.18
N ASP A 152 -21.41 -4.65 -18.42
CA ASP A 152 -22.11 -3.37 -18.37
C ASP A 152 -22.03 -2.62 -19.67
N VAL A 153 -20.84 -2.40 -20.23
CA VAL A 153 -20.68 -1.71 -21.53
C VAL A 153 -21.47 -2.42 -22.63
N LYS A 154 -21.52 -3.77 -22.62
CA LYS A 154 -22.33 -4.52 -23.59
C LYS A 154 -23.84 -4.27 -23.46
N ARG A 155 -24.34 -4.05 -22.24
CA ARG A 155 -25.78 -3.90 -21.94
C ARG A 155 -26.22 -2.44 -21.93
N PHE A 156 -25.34 -1.55 -21.51
CA PHE A 156 -25.54 -0.13 -21.29
C PHE A 156 -24.36 0.61 -21.92
N PRO A 157 -24.38 0.88 -23.23
CA PRO A 157 -23.23 1.48 -23.92
C PRO A 157 -22.81 2.86 -23.39
N GLU A 158 -23.72 3.57 -22.72
CA GLU A 158 -23.47 4.89 -22.12
C GLU A 158 -22.94 4.84 -20.67
N ILE A 159 -22.79 3.64 -20.09
CA ILE A 159 -22.27 3.53 -18.73
C ILE A 159 -20.80 3.94 -18.68
N ILE A 160 -20.47 4.81 -17.73
CA ILE A 160 -19.11 5.29 -17.52
C ILE A 160 -18.32 4.20 -16.79
N THR A 161 -17.14 3.85 -17.33
CA THR A 161 -16.17 2.97 -16.69
C THR A 161 -14.87 3.73 -16.42
N ALA A 162 -13.91 3.13 -15.73
CA ALA A 162 -12.64 3.79 -15.40
C ALA A 162 -11.73 4.00 -16.63
N ALA A 163 -11.87 3.14 -17.64
CA ALA A 163 -10.95 3.11 -18.79
C ALA A 163 -11.02 4.40 -19.61
N LYS A 164 -9.86 4.97 -19.90
CA LYS A 164 -9.69 6.12 -20.80
C LYS A 164 -9.59 5.68 -22.27
N ASP A 165 -9.81 6.61 -23.19
CA ASP A 165 -9.52 6.48 -24.63
C ASP A 165 -10.07 5.20 -25.32
N ALA A 166 -11.29 4.80 -24.98
CA ALA A 166 -11.92 3.56 -25.48
C ALA A 166 -11.09 2.29 -25.21
N GLY A 167 -10.28 2.31 -24.14
CA GLY A 167 -9.49 1.18 -23.66
C GLY A 167 -10.35 0.02 -23.12
N THR A 168 -9.68 -0.99 -22.57
CA THR A 168 -10.39 -2.16 -22.00
C THR A 168 -11.19 -1.74 -20.76
N PRO A 169 -12.53 -1.89 -20.73
CA PRO A 169 -13.35 -1.34 -19.66
C PRO A 169 -13.08 -2.05 -18.33
N TYR A 170 -12.89 -1.29 -17.25
CA TYR A 170 -12.76 -1.82 -15.91
C TYR A 170 -13.40 -0.86 -14.90
N TYR A 171 -13.65 -1.34 -13.68
CA TYR A 171 -14.07 -0.50 -12.57
C TYR A 171 -12.96 -0.36 -11.54
N THR A 172 -12.82 0.81 -10.97
CA THR A 172 -11.87 1.07 -9.90
C THR A 172 -12.21 0.17 -8.71
N ASN A 173 -11.18 -0.40 -8.08
CA ASN A 173 -11.37 -1.31 -6.94
C ASN A 173 -12.14 -0.60 -5.82
N SER A 174 -13.18 -1.26 -5.31
CA SER A 174 -13.88 -0.84 -4.09
C SER A 174 -14.29 0.64 -4.11
N SER A 175 -13.79 1.42 -3.17
CA SER A 175 -13.89 2.89 -3.09
C SER A 175 -12.55 3.59 -3.23
N HIS A 176 -11.63 3.02 -4.02
CA HIS A 176 -10.34 3.66 -4.30
C HIS A 176 -10.52 4.87 -5.22
N LEU A 177 -9.58 5.81 -5.13
CA LEU A 177 -9.47 6.93 -6.05
C LEU A 177 -9.20 6.44 -7.49
N PRO A 178 -9.50 7.26 -8.51
CA PRO A 178 -9.03 7.02 -9.88
C PRO A 178 -7.53 6.73 -9.88
N VAL A 179 -7.09 5.70 -10.60
CA VAL A 179 -5.71 5.21 -10.53
C VAL A 179 -4.65 6.18 -11.06
N GLY A 180 -5.07 7.18 -11.83
CA GLY A 180 -4.22 8.26 -12.34
C GLY A 180 -4.45 9.61 -11.67
N PHE A 181 -4.91 9.63 -10.42
CA PHE A 181 -5.31 10.88 -9.73
C PHE A 181 -4.12 11.80 -9.40
N SER A 182 -3.12 11.31 -8.67
CA SER A 182 -2.04 12.14 -8.14
C SER A 182 -0.77 11.33 -7.90
N GLU A 183 0.39 11.99 -8.05
CA GLU A 183 1.69 11.48 -7.62
C GLU A 183 1.95 11.76 -6.11
N ASP A 184 1.13 12.61 -5.49
CA ASP A 184 1.20 12.90 -4.05
C ASP A 184 0.40 11.88 -3.24
N MET A 185 1.13 11.05 -2.49
CA MET A 185 0.58 9.99 -1.66
C MET A 185 -0.27 10.54 -0.51
N PHE A 186 0.09 11.69 0.07
CA PHE A 186 -0.61 12.20 1.24
C PHE A 186 -1.95 12.82 0.87
N SER A 187 -2.01 13.54 -0.25
CA SER A 187 -3.29 13.96 -0.85
C SER A 187 -4.24 12.77 -1.09
N ALA A 188 -3.71 11.62 -1.55
CA ALA A 188 -4.52 10.41 -1.73
C ALA A 188 -4.94 9.78 -0.39
N LEU A 189 -4.05 9.76 0.61
CA LEU A 189 -4.32 9.26 1.96
C LEU A 189 -5.38 10.09 2.68
N ASP A 190 -5.37 11.42 2.57
CA ASP A 190 -6.37 12.29 3.23
C ASP A 190 -7.80 11.97 2.83
N ILE A 191 -7.99 11.60 1.57
CA ILE A 191 -9.29 11.20 1.03
C ILE A 191 -9.58 9.74 1.41
N GLN A 192 -8.63 8.84 1.18
CA GLN A 192 -8.86 7.41 1.36
C GLN A 192 -9.02 7.01 2.82
N ASP A 193 -8.31 7.62 3.77
CA ASP A 193 -8.33 7.26 5.18
C ASP A 193 -9.77 7.17 5.74
N LYS A 194 -10.57 8.21 5.48
CA LYS A 194 -11.97 8.29 5.94
C LYS A 194 -12.88 7.22 5.34
N LEU A 195 -12.60 6.80 4.10
CA LEU A 195 -13.39 5.78 3.41
C LEU A 195 -12.95 4.37 3.82
N GLN A 196 -11.65 4.13 3.90
CA GLN A 196 -11.07 2.83 4.20
C GLN A 196 -11.41 2.38 5.63
N GLN A 197 -11.48 3.30 6.60
CA GLN A 197 -11.91 2.99 7.98
C GLN A 197 -13.37 2.53 8.10
N LYS A 198 -14.21 2.71 7.08
CA LYS A 198 -15.62 2.27 7.09
C LYS A 198 -15.76 0.80 6.75
N TYR A 199 -14.77 0.16 6.14
CA TYR A 199 -14.79 -1.28 5.96
C TYR A 199 -14.58 -1.98 7.30
N THR A 200 -15.41 -2.99 7.59
CA THR A 200 -15.30 -3.79 8.83
C THR A 200 -14.41 -5.02 8.64
N SER A 201 -13.83 -5.18 7.46
CA SER A 201 -12.93 -6.26 7.10
C SER A 201 -11.96 -5.85 5.99
N GLY A 202 -11.55 -6.77 5.11
CA GLY A 202 -10.48 -6.59 4.13
C GLY A 202 -10.55 -5.27 3.39
N THR A 203 -9.57 -4.41 3.65
CA THR A 203 -9.39 -3.10 3.02
C THR A 203 -7.91 -2.79 2.96
N VAL A 204 -7.47 -2.05 1.95
CA VAL A 204 -6.04 -1.78 1.75
C VAL A 204 -5.82 -0.52 0.94
N PHE A 205 -4.93 0.35 1.42
CA PHE A 205 -4.36 1.41 0.60
C PHE A 205 -3.03 0.95 -0.02
N HIS A 206 -2.96 0.94 -1.34
CA HIS A 206 -1.73 0.59 -2.05
C HIS A 206 -0.95 1.86 -2.38
N ALA A 207 0.16 2.11 -1.69
CA ALA A 207 1.15 3.08 -2.10
C ALA A 207 2.04 2.46 -3.19
N PHE A 208 1.68 2.63 -4.47
CA PHE A 208 2.48 2.19 -5.60
C PHE A 208 3.64 3.15 -5.82
N LEU A 209 4.90 2.72 -5.62
CA LEU A 209 6.07 3.61 -5.47
C LEU A 209 6.99 3.67 -6.71
N GLY A 210 6.65 3.00 -7.80
CA GLY A 210 7.50 2.85 -8.98
C GLY A 210 8.71 1.96 -8.77
N GLU A 211 9.69 2.39 -7.99
CA GLU A 211 10.81 1.56 -7.60
C GLU A 211 10.94 1.45 -6.08
N LYS A 212 11.89 0.62 -5.63
CA LYS A 212 12.15 0.50 -4.20
C LYS A 212 12.67 1.82 -3.64
N LEU A 213 12.34 2.08 -2.38
CA LEU A 213 12.93 3.19 -1.63
C LEU A 213 14.46 3.00 -1.49
N PRO A 214 15.23 4.09 -1.30
CA PRO A 214 16.69 4.04 -1.26
C PRO A 214 17.25 3.06 -0.22
N ASP A 215 16.64 3.02 0.97
CA ASP A 215 17.05 2.16 2.08
C ASP A 215 15.87 1.79 3.00
N TRP A 216 16.13 0.89 3.95
CA TRP A 216 15.11 0.40 4.88
C TRP A 216 14.70 1.48 5.89
N GLN A 217 15.58 2.44 6.19
CA GLN A 217 15.28 3.57 7.08
C GLN A 217 14.22 4.47 6.46
N SER A 218 14.33 4.76 5.16
CA SER A 218 13.36 5.54 4.39
C SER A 218 12.00 4.85 4.38
N ALA A 219 11.98 3.53 4.18
CA ALA A 219 10.76 2.73 4.27
C ALA A 219 10.14 2.78 5.68
N ALA A 220 10.96 2.57 6.72
CA ALA A 220 10.50 2.57 8.11
C ALA A 220 9.93 3.93 8.54
N ALA A 221 10.59 5.02 8.16
CA ALA A 221 10.13 6.37 8.45
C ALA A 221 8.85 6.72 7.66
N LEU A 222 8.70 6.28 6.41
CA LEU A 222 7.45 6.45 5.67
C LEU A 222 6.28 5.68 6.31
N VAL A 223 6.52 4.44 6.72
CA VAL A 223 5.54 3.63 7.46
C VAL A 223 5.14 4.33 8.77
N LYS A 224 6.13 4.79 9.55
CA LYS A 224 5.88 5.52 10.78
C LYS A 224 5.03 6.78 10.54
N LEU A 225 5.39 7.55 9.51
CA LEU A 225 4.71 8.79 9.16
C LEU A 225 3.24 8.55 8.78
N ILE A 226 2.95 7.51 8.00
CA ILE A 226 1.57 7.13 7.68
C ILE A 226 0.83 6.69 8.94
N ALA A 227 1.43 5.81 9.76
CA ALA A 227 0.79 5.28 10.97
C ALA A 227 0.53 6.35 12.05
N GLU A 228 1.34 7.40 12.13
CA GLU A 228 1.16 8.49 13.11
C GLU A 228 0.10 9.50 12.68
N ASN A 229 -0.22 9.60 11.38
CA ASN A 229 -1.11 10.64 10.85
C ASN A 229 -2.46 10.10 10.32
N TYR A 230 -2.57 8.80 10.04
CA TYR A 230 -3.77 8.20 9.44
C TYR A 230 -4.22 6.96 10.20
N GLY A 231 -5.54 6.73 10.25
CA GLY A 231 -6.15 5.62 10.98
C GLY A 231 -6.51 4.41 10.12
N LEU A 232 -6.21 4.42 8.81
CA LEU A 232 -6.52 3.32 7.92
C LEU A 232 -5.89 2.03 8.44
N PRO A 233 -6.65 0.92 8.43
CA PRO A 233 -6.19 -0.29 9.09
C PRO A 233 -5.00 -0.86 8.34
N TYR A 234 -4.99 -0.89 7.00
CA TYR A 234 -3.94 -1.57 6.25
C TYR A 234 -3.47 -0.77 5.04
N TYR A 235 -2.15 -0.65 4.89
CA TYR A 235 -1.51 -0.07 3.74
C TYR A 235 -0.26 -0.85 3.34
N THR A 236 0.16 -0.69 2.09
CA THR A 236 1.35 -1.37 1.54
C THR A 236 2.24 -0.39 0.81
N LEU A 237 3.55 -0.50 1.00
CA LEU A 237 4.55 0.06 0.09
C LEU A 237 4.80 -0.94 -1.04
N SER A 238 4.43 -0.58 -2.27
CA SER A 238 4.38 -1.48 -3.42
C SER A 238 5.27 -0.99 -4.57
N PRO A 239 6.59 -1.22 -4.51
CA PRO A 239 7.48 -0.93 -5.63
C PRO A 239 7.23 -1.87 -6.82
N THR A 240 7.43 -1.37 -8.03
CA THR A 240 7.61 -2.21 -9.23
C THR A 240 9.08 -2.63 -9.31
N TYR A 241 9.31 -3.87 -9.71
CA TYR A 241 10.67 -4.39 -9.93
C TYR A 241 10.67 -5.38 -11.09
N SER A 242 11.84 -5.63 -11.64
CA SER A 242 12.01 -6.54 -12.77
C SER A 242 12.98 -7.67 -12.43
N VAL A 243 12.84 -8.81 -13.09
CA VAL A 243 13.70 -9.99 -12.87
C VAL A 243 14.24 -10.49 -14.20
N CYS A 244 15.56 -10.54 -14.34
CA CYS A 244 16.25 -11.25 -15.41
C CYS A 244 16.53 -12.68 -14.96
N GLN A 245 16.32 -13.67 -15.84
CA GLN A 245 16.62 -15.07 -15.53
C GLN A 245 18.11 -15.30 -15.23
N ASP A 246 19.00 -14.55 -15.87
CA ASP A 246 20.45 -14.72 -15.72
C ASP A 246 21.04 -13.81 -14.62
N HIS A 247 20.58 -12.55 -14.52
CA HIS A 247 21.19 -11.53 -13.65
C HIS A 247 20.36 -11.20 -12.40
N GLY A 248 19.16 -11.79 -12.25
CA GLY A 248 18.32 -11.63 -11.07
C GLY A 248 17.58 -10.30 -11.01
N TYR A 249 17.48 -9.74 -9.80
CA TYR A 249 16.66 -8.56 -9.48
C TYR A 249 17.17 -7.28 -10.15
N ILE A 250 16.24 -6.50 -10.69
CA ILE A 250 16.46 -5.16 -11.27
C ILE A 250 15.45 -4.21 -10.61
N ALA A 251 15.94 -3.11 -10.06
CA ALA A 251 15.07 -2.09 -9.46
C ALA A 251 14.25 -1.38 -10.55
N GLY A 252 12.95 -1.17 -10.33
CA GLY A 252 12.08 -0.47 -11.27
C GLY A 252 11.55 -1.33 -12.43
N GLU A 253 10.83 -0.67 -13.33
CA GLU A 253 10.22 -1.28 -14.51
C GLU A 253 11.21 -1.34 -15.69
N HIS A 254 11.64 -2.55 -16.02
CA HIS A 254 12.55 -2.82 -17.12
C HIS A 254 12.11 -4.09 -17.85
N PHE A 255 11.63 -3.94 -19.08
CA PHE A 255 11.27 -5.08 -19.95
C PHE A 255 12.48 -5.78 -20.56
N LEU A 256 13.66 -5.15 -20.52
CA LEU A 256 14.94 -5.70 -20.97
C LEU A 256 15.99 -5.57 -19.87
N CYS A 257 16.83 -6.59 -19.74
CA CYS A 257 17.96 -6.56 -18.82
C CYS A 257 19.05 -5.60 -19.31
N ASN A 258 19.49 -4.68 -18.46
CA ASN A 258 20.56 -3.72 -18.74
C ASN A 258 21.96 -4.36 -18.89
N GLN A 259 22.15 -5.61 -18.44
CA GLN A 259 23.43 -6.31 -18.53
C GLN A 259 23.55 -7.19 -19.79
N CYS A 260 22.48 -7.90 -20.19
CA CYS A 260 22.53 -8.83 -21.33
C CYS A 260 21.54 -8.53 -22.46
N GLY A 261 20.68 -7.53 -22.32
CA GLY A 261 19.68 -7.16 -23.34
C GLY A 261 18.54 -8.16 -23.51
N LYS A 262 18.51 -9.28 -22.77
CA LYS A 262 17.43 -10.26 -22.82
C LYS A 262 16.14 -9.73 -22.15
N PRO A 263 14.96 -10.27 -22.50
CA PRO A 263 13.71 -9.93 -21.81
C PRO A 263 13.79 -10.14 -20.30
N ALA A 264 13.24 -9.18 -19.55
CA ALA A 264 13.07 -9.25 -18.10
C ALA A 264 11.58 -9.27 -17.74
N GLU A 265 11.25 -9.95 -16.64
CA GLU A 265 9.88 -10.03 -16.14
C GLU A 265 9.60 -8.90 -15.16
N VAL A 266 8.70 -7.99 -15.52
CA VAL A 266 8.22 -6.93 -14.63
C VAL A 266 7.19 -7.49 -13.66
N TYR A 267 7.43 -7.33 -12.36
CA TYR A 267 6.55 -7.67 -11.26
C TYR A 267 6.02 -6.38 -10.62
N SER A 268 4.71 -6.32 -10.46
CA SER A 268 4.05 -5.31 -9.65
C SER A 268 2.95 -5.97 -8.82
N ARG A 269 2.42 -5.25 -7.85
CA ARG A 269 1.27 -5.70 -7.06
C ARG A 269 0.00 -5.46 -7.88
N ILE A 270 -0.70 -6.55 -8.21
CA ILE A 270 -1.95 -6.47 -9.00
C ILE A 270 -3.12 -5.99 -8.15
N THR A 271 -3.28 -6.64 -6.99
CA THR A 271 -4.28 -6.33 -5.97
C THR A 271 -3.65 -6.67 -4.61
N GLY A 272 -3.75 -7.93 -4.14
CA GLY A 272 -3.19 -8.37 -2.86
C GLY A 272 -1.78 -8.96 -2.91
N TYR A 273 -1.25 -9.31 -4.09
CA TYR A 273 0.04 -10.03 -4.23
C TYR A 273 0.81 -9.59 -5.49
N TYR A 274 2.10 -9.95 -5.53
CA TYR A 274 2.97 -9.68 -6.68
C TYR A 274 2.78 -10.72 -7.77
N ARG A 275 2.66 -10.25 -9.01
CA ARG A 275 2.51 -11.12 -10.19
C ARG A 275 3.16 -10.46 -11.41
N PRO A 276 3.76 -11.24 -12.33
CA PRO A 276 4.27 -10.69 -13.58
C PRO A 276 3.19 -9.91 -14.33
N VAL A 277 3.47 -8.67 -14.71
CA VAL A 277 2.52 -7.76 -15.39
C VAL A 277 1.99 -8.39 -16.69
N ARG A 278 2.85 -9.11 -17.42
CA ARG A 278 2.48 -9.86 -18.64
C ARG A 278 1.37 -10.90 -18.45
N ASN A 279 1.14 -11.37 -17.21
CA ASN A 279 0.17 -12.40 -16.87
C ASN A 279 -1.15 -11.81 -16.33
N TRP A 280 -1.31 -10.48 -16.35
CA TRP A 280 -2.50 -9.83 -15.84
C TRP A 280 -3.64 -9.92 -16.86
N ASN A 281 -4.89 -9.89 -16.37
CA ASN A 281 -6.05 -9.85 -17.26
C ASN A 281 -6.17 -8.47 -17.92
N ALA A 282 -6.90 -8.40 -19.04
CA ALA A 282 -6.97 -7.19 -19.86
C ALA A 282 -7.40 -5.92 -19.10
N GLY A 283 -8.34 -6.02 -18.16
CA GLY A 283 -8.75 -4.86 -17.36
C GLY A 283 -7.67 -4.43 -16.36
N LYS A 284 -6.98 -5.37 -15.72
CA LYS A 284 -5.83 -5.05 -14.85
C LYS A 284 -4.63 -4.53 -15.62
N THR A 285 -4.39 -5.01 -16.84
CA THR A 285 -3.39 -4.43 -17.74
C THR A 285 -3.75 -3.00 -18.14
N GLN A 286 -5.03 -2.71 -18.40
CA GLN A 286 -5.47 -1.34 -18.68
C GLN A 286 -5.30 -0.44 -17.45
N GLU A 287 -5.74 -0.90 -16.28
CA GLU A 287 -5.57 -0.19 -15.02
C GLU A 287 -4.10 0.14 -14.74
N TYR A 288 -3.19 -0.81 -14.97
CA TYR A 288 -1.76 -0.60 -14.78
C TYR A 288 -1.19 0.49 -15.70
N LYS A 289 -1.63 0.54 -16.96
CA LYS A 289 -1.18 1.56 -17.93
C LYS A 289 -1.63 2.97 -17.55
N GLU A 290 -2.81 3.08 -16.94
CA GLU A 290 -3.41 4.36 -16.54
C GLU A 290 -2.99 4.79 -15.13
N ARG A 291 -2.26 3.94 -14.42
CA ARG A 291 -1.86 4.16 -13.03
C ARG A 291 -0.75 5.21 -12.97
N THR A 292 -0.96 6.20 -12.12
CA THR A 292 0.09 7.11 -11.67
C THR A 292 0.70 6.56 -10.39
N GLU A 293 2.02 6.43 -10.37
CA GLU A 293 2.76 5.97 -9.20
C GLU A 293 3.03 7.16 -8.28
N TYR A 294 3.02 6.92 -6.97
CA TYR A 294 3.34 7.94 -5.99
C TYR A 294 4.85 8.18 -5.95
N VAL A 295 5.20 9.44 -5.79
CA VAL A 295 6.59 9.88 -5.67
C VAL A 295 6.81 10.37 -4.23
N PRO A 296 7.37 9.54 -3.33
CA PRO A 296 7.54 9.91 -1.92
C PRO A 296 8.30 11.22 -1.71
N ALA A 297 9.26 11.53 -2.56
CA ALA A 297 10.03 12.78 -2.46
C ALA A 297 9.19 14.04 -2.76
N ALA A 298 8.14 13.91 -3.59
CA ALA A 298 7.25 14.98 -4.02
C ALA A 298 5.91 15.00 -3.26
N SER A 299 5.70 14.07 -2.33
CA SER A 299 4.47 14.00 -1.54
C SER A 299 4.51 14.98 -0.37
N HIS A 300 3.38 15.59 0.00
CA HIS A 300 3.35 16.63 1.03
C HIS A 300 2.29 16.36 2.11
N LEU A 301 2.71 16.31 3.37
CA LEU A 301 1.77 16.22 4.50
C LEU A 301 1.00 17.54 4.69
N PRO A 302 -0.34 17.51 4.68
CA PRO A 302 -1.15 18.69 4.96
C PRO A 302 -1.03 19.10 6.43
N GLY A 303 -1.05 20.41 6.69
CA GLY A 303 -0.94 20.97 8.05
C GLY A 303 0.49 21.32 8.49
N SER A 304 1.50 21.03 7.66
CA SER A 304 2.77 21.75 7.73
C SER A 304 2.51 23.19 7.25
N ASN A 305 2.43 24.14 8.19
CA ASN A 305 2.28 25.54 7.87
C ASN A 305 3.32 25.96 6.80
N LYS A 306 2.86 26.76 5.84
CA LYS A 306 3.67 27.44 4.81
C LYS A 306 4.90 28.11 5.45
N ALA A 307 6.02 27.40 5.53
CA ALA A 307 7.39 27.86 5.81
C ALA A 307 8.43 26.73 5.89
N SER A 308 8.04 25.45 5.96
CA SER A 308 8.99 24.32 5.92
C SER A 308 8.46 23.21 5.03
N ALA A 309 8.70 23.31 3.73
CA ALA A 309 8.57 22.18 2.81
C ALA A 309 9.69 21.18 3.11
N ILE A 310 9.51 20.43 4.19
CA ILE A 310 10.33 19.26 4.50
C ILE A 310 9.72 18.16 3.64
N SER A 311 10.41 17.79 2.57
CA SER A 311 10.07 16.59 1.81
C SER A 311 9.94 15.42 2.79
N PRO A 312 9.10 14.41 2.56
CA PRO A 312 9.07 13.19 3.38
C PRO A 312 10.49 12.63 3.57
N LEU A 313 11.37 12.81 2.58
CA LEU A 313 12.81 12.48 2.69
C LEU A 313 13.58 13.32 3.72
N ASP A 314 13.19 14.56 3.97
CA ASP A 314 13.80 15.44 4.95
C ASP A 314 13.26 15.18 6.37
N ALA A 315 12.00 14.73 6.51
CA ALA A 315 11.46 14.19 7.77
C ALA A 315 12.08 12.82 8.09
N ILE A 316 12.34 12.00 7.06
CA ILE A 316 13.15 10.77 7.12
C ILE A 316 14.57 11.10 7.63
N LYS A 317 15.18 12.21 7.21
CA LYS A 317 16.50 12.66 7.69
C LYS A 317 16.47 13.18 9.14
N GLU A 318 15.40 13.87 9.58
CA GLU A 318 15.31 14.42 10.95
C GLU A 318 15.13 13.35 12.04
N THR A 319 14.55 12.19 11.71
CA THR A 319 14.44 11.06 12.66
C THR A 319 15.72 10.24 12.82
N ALA A 320 16.72 10.44 11.95
CA ALA A 320 18.07 9.91 12.10
C ALA A 320 18.95 10.87 12.92
N LYS A 321 18.54 11.16 14.17
CA LYS A 321 19.40 11.86 15.16
C LYS A 321 20.48 10.94 15.74
N GLY A 322 21.31 10.41 14.85
CA GLY A 322 22.60 9.81 15.13
C GLY A 322 23.42 9.96 13.86
N GLY A 323 24.30 10.97 13.83
CA GLY A 323 25.10 11.27 12.63
C GLY A 323 25.78 10.02 12.07
N GLU A 324 25.77 9.87 10.76
CA GLU A 324 26.45 8.75 10.11
C GLU A 324 27.97 9.01 10.17
N HIS A 325 28.68 8.15 10.92
CA HIS A 325 30.14 8.18 11.00
C HIS A 325 30.70 7.10 10.07
N LEU A 326 31.38 7.51 9.00
CA LEU A 326 32.06 6.61 8.07
C LEU A 326 33.57 6.67 8.30
N LEU A 327 34.19 5.54 8.66
CA LEU A 327 35.63 5.44 8.82
C LEU A 327 36.25 4.76 7.61
N PHE A 328 36.95 5.55 6.79
CA PHE A 328 37.70 5.06 5.64
C PHE A 328 39.06 4.53 6.08
N VAL A 329 39.34 3.26 5.78
CA VAL A 329 40.58 2.56 6.11
C VAL A 329 41.25 1.99 4.85
N SER A 330 42.54 1.64 4.96
CA SER A 330 43.29 0.96 3.91
C SER A 330 44.05 -0.24 4.50
N PRO A 331 44.24 -1.35 3.77
CA PRO A 331 45.02 -2.50 4.24
C PRO A 331 46.45 -2.16 4.68
N THR A 332 47.06 -1.14 4.07
CA THR A 332 48.44 -0.72 4.33
C THR A 332 48.58 0.40 5.38
N CYS A 333 47.48 0.77 6.05
CA CYS A 333 47.42 1.92 6.96
C CYS A 333 47.75 1.53 8.41
N PRO A 334 48.94 1.86 8.95
CA PRO A 334 49.31 1.54 10.34
C PRO A 334 48.47 2.32 11.35
N ASN A 335 48.03 3.52 10.97
CA ASN A 335 47.28 4.44 11.83
C ASN A 335 45.79 4.11 11.94
N CYS A 336 45.26 3.21 11.10
CA CYS A 336 43.84 2.88 11.07
C CYS A 336 43.42 2.06 12.30
N ARG A 337 44.32 1.20 12.82
CA ARG A 337 44.08 0.48 14.08
C ARG A 337 43.93 1.44 15.26
N VAL A 338 44.78 2.46 15.31
CA VAL A 338 44.75 3.49 16.37
C VAL A 338 43.46 4.31 16.29
N ALA A 339 43.03 4.69 15.09
CA ALA A 339 41.77 5.42 14.88
C ALA A 339 40.54 4.62 15.35
N MET A 340 40.45 3.32 15.00
CA MET A 340 39.37 2.44 15.45
C MET A 340 39.35 2.32 16.98
N MET A 341 40.50 2.03 17.61
CA MET A 341 40.60 1.95 19.08
C MET A 341 40.14 3.23 19.79
N LEU A 342 40.43 4.41 19.22
CA LEU A 342 40.01 5.68 19.81
C LEU A 342 38.50 5.90 19.72
N LEU A 343 37.89 5.55 18.59
CA LEU A 343 36.44 5.65 18.38
C LEU A 343 35.69 4.65 19.25
N ASP A 344 36.16 3.41 19.32
CA ASP A 344 35.59 2.35 20.16
C ASP A 344 35.65 2.74 21.65
N LYS A 345 36.81 3.26 22.12
CA LYS A 345 36.98 3.73 23.51
C LYS A 345 36.05 4.91 23.84
N ALA A 346 35.73 5.74 22.85
CA ALA A 346 34.83 6.89 23.01
C ALA A 346 33.35 6.53 22.84
N GLY A 347 33.01 5.27 22.53
CA GLY A 347 31.63 4.83 22.32
C GLY A 347 30.96 5.38 21.05
N ILE A 348 31.75 5.85 20.08
CA ILE A 348 31.22 6.39 18.81
C ILE A 348 30.98 5.24 17.84
N ALA A 349 29.72 5.04 17.44
CA ALA A 349 29.37 4.06 16.41
C ALA A 349 29.78 4.55 15.02
N TYR A 350 30.49 3.72 14.25
CA TYR A 350 30.91 4.01 12.88
C TYR A 350 30.79 2.81 11.94
N ARG A 351 30.63 3.08 10.64
CA ARG A 351 30.75 2.08 9.57
C ARG A 351 32.15 2.12 8.97
N LYS A 352 32.85 0.99 8.98
CA LYS A 352 34.19 0.83 8.41
C LYS A 352 34.08 0.60 6.89
N LEU A 353 34.82 1.39 6.11
CA LEU A 353 34.88 1.28 4.64
C LEU A 353 36.33 1.12 4.18
N HIS A 354 36.59 0.15 3.30
CA HIS A 354 37.91 -0.05 2.71
C HIS A 354 38.05 0.83 1.45
N ALA A 355 38.88 1.87 1.52
CA ALA A 355 38.96 2.91 0.50
C ALA A 355 39.36 2.41 -0.91
N GLN A 356 40.02 1.25 -1.00
CA GLN A 356 40.42 0.62 -2.27
C GLN A 356 39.32 -0.23 -2.90
N GLU A 357 38.42 -0.78 -2.08
CA GLU A 357 37.30 -1.64 -2.50
C GLU A 357 36.06 -0.79 -2.80
N GLU A 358 35.83 0.25 -2.00
CA GLU A 358 34.66 1.15 -2.04
C GLU A 358 34.96 2.43 -2.85
N LYS A 359 35.37 2.28 -4.11
CA LYS A 359 35.91 3.39 -4.95
C LYS A 359 34.91 4.53 -5.16
N GLU A 360 33.66 4.20 -5.47
CA GLU A 360 32.59 5.19 -5.74
C GLU A 360 32.29 6.05 -4.50
N THR A 361 32.18 5.42 -3.34
CA THR A 361 31.98 6.10 -2.05
C THR A 361 33.22 6.94 -1.68
N THR A 362 34.43 6.42 -1.90
CA THR A 362 35.69 7.12 -1.63
C THR A 362 35.84 8.40 -2.48
N LEU A 363 35.44 8.33 -3.75
CA LEU A 363 35.38 9.48 -4.68
C LEU A 363 34.33 10.50 -4.25
N ARG A 364 33.12 10.05 -3.91
CA ARG A 364 32.01 10.91 -3.46
C ARG A 364 32.37 11.76 -2.24
N TYR A 365 33.13 11.19 -1.30
CA TYR A 365 33.59 11.90 -0.10
C TYR A 365 34.97 12.57 -0.28
N GLU A 366 35.56 12.51 -1.48
CA GLU A 366 36.89 13.02 -1.83
C GLU A 366 37.97 12.59 -0.82
N ILE A 367 37.98 11.30 -0.49
CA ILE A 367 38.91 10.73 0.49
C ILE A 367 40.25 10.48 -0.20
N LYS A 368 41.27 11.23 0.20
CA LYS A 368 42.62 11.15 -0.38
C LYS A 368 43.59 10.29 0.43
N GLN A 369 43.26 9.98 1.69
CA GLN A 369 44.12 9.19 2.58
C GLN A 369 43.31 8.47 3.68
N ALA A 370 43.90 7.42 4.26
CA ALA A 370 43.35 6.66 5.39
C ALA A 370 44.28 6.78 6.62
N PRO A 371 43.75 6.85 7.86
CA PRO A 371 42.32 6.83 8.20
C PRO A 371 41.67 8.20 7.99
N THR A 372 40.44 8.23 7.49
CA THR A 372 39.61 9.45 7.48
C THR A 372 38.24 9.14 8.04
N LEU A 373 37.81 9.93 9.03
CA LEU A 373 36.45 9.85 9.56
C LEU A 373 35.61 10.93 8.87
N ALA A 374 34.57 10.52 8.15
CA ALA A 374 33.55 11.42 7.62
C ALA A 374 32.35 11.38 8.55
N VAL A 375 31.93 12.55 9.05
CA VAL A 375 30.78 12.70 9.95
C VAL A 375 29.75 13.54 9.22
N THR A 376 28.58 12.96 8.97
CA THR A 376 27.49 13.65 8.28
C THR A 376 26.43 14.05 9.28
N ASN A 377 26.30 15.36 9.51
CA ASN A 377 25.27 15.96 10.38
C ASN A 377 24.43 16.93 9.56
N GLY A 378 23.12 16.68 9.44
CA GLY A 378 22.18 17.60 8.77
C GLY A 378 22.53 17.91 7.31
N GLY A 379 23.11 16.94 6.58
CA GLY A 379 23.50 17.10 5.16
C GLY A 379 24.86 17.75 4.92
N VAL A 380 25.55 18.22 5.98
CA VAL A 380 26.93 18.71 5.90
C VAL A 380 27.88 17.62 6.37
N THR A 381 28.78 17.18 5.47
CA THR A 381 29.82 16.21 5.83
C THR A 381 31.11 16.94 6.23
N GLN A 382 31.55 16.71 7.46
CA GLN A 382 32.87 17.13 7.92
C GLN A 382 33.85 15.95 7.89
N LYS A 383 35.09 16.21 7.48
CA LYS A 383 36.14 15.19 7.32
C LYS A 383 37.26 15.42 8.32
N TYR A 384 37.56 14.40 9.11
CA TYR A 384 38.69 14.39 10.05
C TYR A 384 39.74 13.43 9.53
N VAL A 385 40.80 14.00 8.97
CA VAL A 385 41.80 13.27 8.21
C VAL A 385 42.98 12.93 9.11
N GLY A 386 43.25 11.63 9.29
CA GLY A 386 44.30 11.12 10.16
C GLY A 386 43.92 11.06 11.64
N VAL A 387 44.74 10.36 12.44
CA VAL A 387 44.48 10.10 13.86
C VAL A 387 44.40 11.38 14.69
N SER A 388 45.20 12.40 14.38
CA SER A 388 45.24 13.66 15.12
C SER A 388 43.92 14.43 15.02
N GLU A 389 43.33 14.50 13.82
CA GLU A 389 42.04 15.18 13.62
C GLU A 389 40.88 14.35 14.19
N ILE A 390 40.96 13.01 14.13
CA ILE A 390 39.98 12.13 14.79
C ILE A 390 40.02 12.32 16.32
N LYS A 391 41.21 12.50 16.92
CA LYS A 391 41.30 12.86 18.35
C LYS A 391 40.67 14.21 18.65
N ARG A 392 40.88 15.22 17.78
CA ARG A 392 40.27 16.55 17.94
C ARG A 392 38.75 16.47 17.86
N PHE A 393 38.21 15.67 16.94
CA PHE A 393 36.78 15.36 16.87
C PHE A 393 36.27 14.76 18.19
N LEU A 394 36.95 13.76 18.73
CA LEU A 394 36.54 13.12 20.00
C LEU A 394 36.57 14.10 21.18
N GLN A 395 37.52 15.05 21.21
CA GLN A 395 37.57 16.10 22.21
C GLN A 395 36.37 17.05 22.10
N THR A 396 35.90 17.35 20.89
CA THR A 396 34.70 18.20 20.71
C THR A 396 33.40 17.51 21.12
N GLN A 397 33.34 16.17 21.06
CA GLN A 397 32.17 15.39 21.46
C GLN A 397 32.05 15.22 22.98
N GLN A 398 33.16 15.25 23.72
CA GLN A 398 33.17 15.15 25.20
C GLN A 398 32.70 16.42 25.92
N VAL A 399 32.61 17.57 25.23
CA VAL A 399 32.19 18.86 25.82
C VAL A 399 30.67 19.04 25.82
N THR A 400 29.94 18.18 25.10
CA THR A 400 28.48 18.25 24.89
C THR A 400 27.67 17.17 25.63
N ALA A 401 28.29 16.42 26.54
CA ALA A 401 27.62 15.41 27.36
C ALA A 401 27.19 15.96 28.73
#